data_AF-A0A7X7M662-F1
#
_entry.id   AF-A0A7X7M662-F1
#
_cell.length_a   1.000
_cell.length_b   1.000
_cell.length_c   1.000
_cell.angle_alpha   90.00
_cell.angle_beta   90.00
_cell.angle_gamma   90.00
#
_symmetry.space_group_name_H-M   'P 1'
#
loop_
_entity.id
_entity.type
_entity.pdbx_description
1 polymer ?
#
loop_
_entity_poly.entity_id
_entity_poly.type
_entity_poly.pdbx_seq_one_letter_code
_entity_poly.pdbx_strand_id
1 'polypeptide(L)' 'KDYVRIDEGGYIKLTDSGRAIAERIYERHTLLTDMLVSLGVDEETAAADACLLEHDISDRSFECIKRHFLNRKPQ' A
#
# COMPACT_ATOMS: atom_id res chain seq x y z
N LYS A 1 -5.84 -20.27 6.66
CA LYS A 1 -5.51 -19.55 5.40
C LYS A 1 -3.99 -19.48 5.35
N ASP A 2 -3.36 -20.13 4.37
CA ASP A 2 -1.90 -20.35 4.33
C ASP A 2 -1.20 -19.25 3.51
N TYR A 3 -0.86 -18.15 4.17
CA TYR A 3 -0.15 -17.01 3.55
C TYR A 3 1.37 -17.04 3.77
N VAL A 4 1.82 -17.86 4.70
CA VAL A 4 3.22 -18.02 5.09
C VAL A 4 3.56 -19.51 5.19
N ARG A 5 4.78 -19.86 4.81
CA ARG A 5 5.37 -21.20 4.87
C ARG A 5 6.77 -21.08 5.47
N ILE A 6 7.12 -22.01 6.34
CA ILE A 6 8.47 -22.11 6.92
C ILE A 6 9.28 -23.02 5.99
N ASP A 7 10.45 -22.56 5.54
CA ASP A 7 11.35 -23.39 4.74
C ASP A 7 12.22 -24.32 5.60
N GLU A 8 13.01 -25.17 4.94
CA GLU A 8 13.88 -26.15 5.60
C GLU A 8 14.95 -25.50 6.50
N GLY A 9 15.24 -24.22 6.31
CA GLY A 9 16.15 -23.43 7.14
C GLY A 9 15.47 -22.71 8.31
N GLY A 10 14.16 -22.86 8.48
CA GLY A 10 13.39 -22.18 9.52
C GLY A 10 12.98 -20.74 9.17
N TYR A 11 13.17 -20.28 7.93
CA TYR A 11 12.79 -18.94 7.51
C TYR A 11 11.33 -18.86 7.07
N ILE A 12 10.65 -17.77 7.46
CA ILE A 12 9.29 -17.48 7.00
C ILE A 12 9.34 -16.96 5.56
N LYS A 13 8.66 -17.65 4.66
CA LYS A 13 8.44 -17.23 3.27
C LYS A 13 6.97 -17.02 3.01
N LEU A 14 6.65 -15.98 2.23
CA LEU A 14 5.29 -15.81 1.73
C LEU A 14 4.97 -16.91 0.72
N THR A 15 3.75 -17.44 0.79
CA THR A 15 3.15 -18.20 -0.31
C THR A 15 2.82 -17.23 -1.45
N ASP A 16 2.48 -17.73 -2.63
CA ASP A 16 2.16 -16.84 -3.76
C ASP A 16 0.91 -16.00 -3.46
N SER A 17 -0.06 -16.58 -2.74
CA SER A 17 -1.23 -15.85 -2.24
C SER A 17 -0.87 -14.83 -1.15
N GLY A 18 0.07 -15.16 -0.25
CA GLY A 18 0.60 -14.21 0.73
C GLY A 18 1.35 -13.05 0.09
N ARG A 19 2.12 -13.32 -0.96
CA ARG A 19 2.84 -12.31 -1.74
C ARG A 19 1.90 -11.35 -2.43
N ALA A 20 0.85 -11.86 -3.10
CA ALA A 20 -0.13 -11.01 -3.76
C ALA A 20 -0.84 -10.04 -2.79
N ILE A 21 -1.11 -10.49 -1.56
CA ILE A 21 -1.68 -9.62 -0.51
C ILE A 21 -0.65 -8.58 -0.06
N ALA A 22 0.60 -8.98 0.18
CA ALA A 22 1.67 -8.07 0.60
C ALA A 22 1.94 -6.99 -0.46
N GLU A 23 2.00 -7.36 -1.74
CA GLU A 23 2.18 -6.42 -2.86
C GLU A 23 1.02 -5.42 -2.95
N ARG A 24 -0.22 -5.88 -2.77
CA ARG A 24 -1.40 -5.00 -2.75
C ARG A 24 -1.37 -4.01 -1.59
N ILE A 25 -0.94 -4.44 -0.40
CA ILE A 25 -0.81 -3.56 0.77
C ILE A 25 0.30 -2.53 0.51
N TYR A 26 1.46 -2.99 0.05
CA TYR A 26 2.60 -2.13 -0.25
C TYR A 26 2.29 -1.07 -1.31
N GLU A 27 1.61 -1.44 -2.40
CA GLU A 27 1.16 -0.49 -3.42
C GLU A 27 0.28 0.62 -2.84
N ARG A 28 -0.63 0.25 -1.93
CA ARG A 28 -1.53 1.19 -1.27
C ARG A 28 -0.77 2.14 -0.37
N HIS A 29 0.17 1.62 0.43
CA HIS A 29 1.05 2.42 1.27
C HIS A 29 1.73 3.51 0.44
N THR A 30 2.50 3.10 -0.57
CA THR A 30 3.33 4.02 -1.36
C THR A 30 2.50 5.06 -2.09
N LEU A 31 1.37 4.65 -2.68
CA LEU A 31 0.53 5.58 -3.43
C LEU A 31 -0.15 6.61 -2.52
N LEU A 32 -0.62 6.18 -1.34
CA LEU A 32 -1.26 7.08 -0.38
C LEU A 32 -0.24 8.04 0.23
N THR A 33 0.97 7.58 0.54
CA THR A 33 2.09 8.44 0.98
C THR A 33 2.40 9.49 -0.07
N ASP A 34 2.67 9.10 -1.32
CA ASP A 34 2.98 10.03 -2.41
C ASP A 34 1.85 11.04 -2.65
N MET A 35 0.60 10.57 -2.57
CA MET A 35 -0.56 11.43 -2.69
C MET A 35 -0.62 12.47 -1.56
N LEU A 36 -0.46 12.07 -0.30
CA LEU A 36 -0.48 12.99 0.84
C LEU A 36 0.67 14.00 0.77
N VAL A 37 1.87 13.55 0.41
CA VAL A 37 3.02 14.44 0.16
C VAL A 37 2.69 15.46 -0.94
N SER A 38 2.05 15.02 -2.04
CA SER A 38 1.63 15.93 -3.11
C SER A 38 0.58 16.97 -2.69
N LEU A 39 -0.14 16.70 -1.60
CA LEU A 39 -1.09 17.64 -0.99
C LEU A 39 -0.42 18.60 0.02
N GLY A 40 0.88 18.43 0.29
CA GLY A 40 1.68 19.29 1.15
C GLY A 40 1.90 18.76 2.56
N VAL A 41 1.57 17.49 2.83
CA VAL A 41 1.90 16.81 4.09
C VAL A 41 3.38 16.43 4.09
N ASP A 42 4.07 16.54 5.23
CA ASP A 42 5.45 16.07 5.32
C ASP A 42 5.53 14.54 5.21
N GLU A 43 6.69 14.01 4.80
CA GLU A 43 6.86 12.59 4.49
C GLU A 43 6.60 11.66 5.69
N GLU A 44 7.00 12.07 6.90
CA GLU A 44 6.82 11.28 8.11
C GLU A 44 5.34 11.14 8.46
N THR A 45 4.61 12.25 8.47
CA THR A 45 3.15 12.25 8.71
C THR A 45 2.43 11.49 7.59
N ALA A 46 2.80 11.71 6.33
CA ALA A 46 2.19 11.04 5.18
C ALA A 46 2.36 9.51 5.21
N ALA A 47 3.53 9.01 5.62
CA ALA A 47 3.78 7.58 5.77
C ALA A 47 2.99 6.98 6.94
N ALA A 48 2.93 7.69 8.07
CA ALA A 48 2.16 7.25 9.24
C ALA A 48 0.65 7.18 8.93
N ASP A 49 0.11 8.20 8.27
CA ASP A 49 -1.30 8.24 7.88
C ASP A 49 -1.62 7.18 6.81
N ALA A 50 -0.74 7.00 5.81
CA ALA A 50 -0.91 5.98 4.78
C ALA A 50 -0.97 4.55 5.37
N CYS A 51 -0.16 4.27 6.40
CA CYS A 51 -0.15 3.00 7.12
C CYS A 51 -1.51 2.68 7.76
N LEU A 52 -2.26 3.69 8.20
CA LEU A 52 -3.61 3.50 8.72
C LEU A 52 -4.61 3.34 7.57
N LEU A 53 -4.54 4.24 6.58
CA LEU A 53 -5.46 4.29 5.46
C LEU A 53 -5.41 3.03 4.59
N GLU A 54 -4.24 2.45 4.35
CA GLU A 54 -4.08 1.31 3.45
C GLU A 54 -4.93 0.10 3.88
N HIS A 55 -5.17 -0.06 5.18
CA HIS A 55 -5.95 -1.16 5.75
C HIS A 55 -7.45 -0.83 5.88
N ASP A 56 -7.82 0.44 6.03
CA ASP A 56 -9.18 0.85 6.38
C ASP A 56 -10.02 1.40 5.21
N ILE A 57 -9.39 1.85 4.11
CA ILE A 57 -10.16 2.37 2.96
C ILE A 57 -10.67 1.25 2.04
N SER A 58 -11.89 1.40 1.52
CA SER A 58 -12.44 0.43 0.57
C SER A 58 -11.63 0.37 -0.74
N ASP A 59 -11.65 -0.79 -1.40
CA ASP A 59 -11.02 -0.95 -2.73
C ASP A 59 -11.55 0.07 -3.74
N ARG A 60 -12.86 0.35 -3.71
CA ARG A 60 -13.48 1.36 -4.57
C ARG A 60 -12.90 2.76 -4.34
N SER A 61 -12.69 3.13 -3.07
CA SER A 61 -12.12 4.43 -2.72
C SER A 61 -10.67 4.53 -3.19
N PHE A 62 -9.87 3.49 -2.93
CA PHE A 62 -8.48 3.46 -3.35
C PHE A 62 -8.32 3.57 -4.87
N GLU A 63 -9.08 2.81 -5.65
CA GLU A 63 -9.01 2.88 -7.12
C GLU A 63 -9.38 4.27 -7.66
N CYS A 64 -10.38 4.93 -7.06
CA CYS A 64 -10.74 6.31 -7.40
C CYS A 64 -9.62 7.29 -7.07
N ILE A 65 -8.99 7.16 -5.89
CA ILE A 65 -7.86 7.98 -5.44
C ILE A 65 -6.67 7.79 -6.39
N LYS A 66 -6.25 6.54 -6.61
CA LYS A 66 -5.17 6.17 -7.52
C LYS A 66 -5.36 6.78 -8.90
N ARG A 67 -6.54 6.59 -9.50
CA ARG A 67 -6.86 7.18 -10.81
C ARG A 67 -6.81 8.70 -10.78
N HIS A 68 -7.34 9.34 -9.74
CA HIS A 68 -7.31 10.80 -9.64
C HIS A 68 -5.88 11.33 -9.52
N PHE A 69 -5.06 10.70 -8.68
CA PHE A 69 -3.67 11.08 -8.44
C PHE A 69 -2.81 10.90 -9.69
N LEU A 70 -2.87 9.73 -10.34
CA LEU A 70 -2.07 9.43 -11.54
C LEU A 70 -2.49 10.23 -12.78
N ASN A 71 -3.74 10.69 -12.85
CA ASN A 71 -4.23 11.50 -13.98
C ASN A 71 -3.96 12.99 -13.83
N ARG A 72 -3.38 13.45 -12.71
CA ARG A 72 -2.92 14.83 -12.60
C ARG A 72 -1.72 15.02 -13.54
N LYS A 73 -1.88 15.89 -14.55
CA LYS A 73 -0.72 16.42 -15.26
C LYS A 73 0.15 17.17 -14.25
N PRO A 74 1.47 16.98 -14.22
CA PRO A 74 2.32 17.87 -13.46
C PRO A 74 2.06 19.30 -13.96
N GLN A 75 1.75 20.21 -13.03
CA GLN A 75 1.71 21.64 -13.33
C GLN A 75 3.13 22.17 -13.55
#